data_AF-A0A8T2JEA3-F1
#
_entry.id   AF-A0A8T2JEA3-F1
#
_cell.length_a   1.000
_cell.length_b   1.000
_cell.length_c   1.000
_cell.angle_alpha   90.00
_cell.angle_beta   90.00
_cell.angle_gamma   90.00
#
_symmetry.space_group_name_H-M   'P 1'
#
loop_
_entity.id
_entity.type
_entity.pdbx_description
1 polymer ?
#
loop_
_entity_poly.entity_id
_entity_poly.type
_entity_poly.pdbx_seq_one_letter_code
_entity_poly.pdbx_strand_id
1 'polypeptide(L)'
;MWAARHQSAVELYDFLRSTYEQGTKENLSGPFLYKDDIQIHVVSDGQCKSLESFWSGNEVAFILEKKSDNMEDNDLENSKNESVGFEVSRQESPQPLAVSTMKARQLLSSYTLTLNPNMAQLKSEAPIKPLPPLWVRCDGSDAEGTCWLGAEPLKSSRNEIMGMSFRTVNCAGPNADKTTFPTLENLRKMHKERHYSSATQTRGFAQYDLFGSSTIENSVIESQSSVTVDFVWNGVDSIMQLPPLTSAATLNIKVEPGDLRSPVYSVYKELDFLLVLAEGLKTGVTEWPETSETTPAMELVQQLLKDLKSKLDGLNSSLSKKESEKVKSDTAAVDCSIQSFITERGDLDFTEMLWCRMRKSVSSYQDVVNCFSLVIQGLKNGEAHPWIHRGSNSTLSKLIQQSYHGSMQSVSLTGLAPIRMLLEIGLDKMKKDYINCFIGQDLATFNYLDYFVSTSVDLQEQVHRLKKLHHMLEVVVICNAFLSLGHENLFPLTQ
;
A
#
# COMPACT_ATOMS: atom_id res chain seq x y z
N MET A 1 -25.06 -39.93 17.78
CA MET A 1 -24.80 -38.53 18.20
C MET A 1 -23.34 -38.31 18.62
N TRP A 2 -22.78 -39.12 19.53
CA TRP A 2 -21.39 -38.96 19.99
C TRP A 2 -20.37 -39.24 18.87
N ALA A 3 -20.52 -40.34 18.11
CA ALA A 3 -19.64 -40.67 16.97
C ALA A 3 -19.58 -39.57 15.89
N ALA A 4 -20.71 -38.92 15.57
CA ALA A 4 -20.74 -37.82 14.61
C ALA A 4 -19.95 -36.59 15.10
N ARG A 5 -20.06 -36.25 16.40
CA ARG A 5 -19.25 -35.19 17.01
C ARG A 5 -17.76 -35.54 17.05
N HIS A 6 -17.42 -36.82 17.20
CA HIS A 6 -16.04 -37.29 17.16
C HIS A 6 -15.45 -37.14 15.77
N GLN A 7 -16.18 -37.61 14.76
CA GLN A 7 -15.75 -37.51 13.37
C GLN A 7 -15.51 -36.05 12.94
N SER A 8 -16.44 -35.15 13.27
CA SER A 8 -16.27 -33.71 12.98
C SER A 8 -15.12 -33.05 13.75
N ALA A 9 -14.76 -33.56 14.92
CA ALA A 9 -13.63 -33.06 15.68
C ALA A 9 -12.31 -33.49 15.01
N VAL A 10 -12.17 -34.77 14.64
CA VAL A 10 -10.99 -35.28 13.90
C VAL A 10 -10.81 -34.53 12.59
N GLU A 11 -11.88 -34.35 11.81
CA GLU A 11 -11.86 -33.59 10.56
C GLU A 11 -11.33 -32.16 10.74
N LEU A 12 -11.78 -31.47 11.79
CA LEU A 12 -11.29 -30.13 12.12
C LEU A 12 -9.79 -30.14 12.47
N TYR A 13 -9.33 -31.12 13.25
CA TYR A 13 -7.91 -31.21 13.62
C TYR A 13 -7.01 -31.49 12.43
N ASP A 14 -7.38 -32.45 11.58
CA ASP A 14 -6.59 -32.78 10.38
C ASP A 14 -6.56 -31.59 9.41
N PHE A 15 -7.67 -30.87 9.27
CA PHE A 15 -7.73 -29.62 8.52
C PHE A 15 -6.77 -28.57 9.09
N LEU A 16 -6.90 -28.22 10.37
CA LEU A 16 -6.05 -27.21 11.02
C LEU A 16 -4.56 -27.57 10.96
N ARG A 17 -4.21 -28.85 11.12
CA ARG A 17 -2.83 -29.34 10.97
C ARG A 17 -2.33 -29.14 9.55
N SER A 18 -3.11 -29.53 8.54
CA SER A 18 -2.74 -29.36 7.14
C SER A 18 -2.54 -27.89 6.80
N THR A 19 -3.48 -27.04 7.23
CA THR A 19 -3.45 -25.59 7.04
C THR A 19 -2.24 -24.94 7.71
N TYR A 20 -1.86 -25.38 8.91
CA TYR A 20 -0.66 -24.90 9.59
C TYR A 20 0.63 -25.34 8.87
N GLU A 21 0.71 -26.60 8.44
CA GLU A 21 1.88 -27.12 7.72
C GLU A 21 2.05 -26.47 6.33
N GLN A 22 0.96 -26.13 5.65
CA GLN A 22 0.97 -25.41 4.36
C GLN A 22 1.31 -23.93 4.57
N GLY A 23 0.64 -23.26 5.52
CA GLY A 23 0.87 -21.85 5.83
C GLY A 23 2.31 -21.55 6.27
N THR A 24 2.96 -22.48 6.98
CA THR A 24 4.36 -22.35 7.41
C THR A 24 5.39 -22.67 6.32
N LYS A 25 5.05 -23.44 5.29
CA LYS A 25 5.99 -23.84 4.22
C LYS A 25 5.93 -22.93 2.99
N GLU A 26 4.76 -22.39 2.66
CA GLU A 26 4.54 -21.73 1.37
C GLU A 26 4.32 -20.21 1.47
N ASN A 27 4.36 -19.61 2.67
CA ASN A 27 4.01 -18.20 2.90
C ASN A 27 2.69 -17.79 2.18
N LEU A 28 1.75 -18.74 2.07
CA LEU A 28 0.46 -18.50 1.42
C LEU A 28 -0.41 -17.65 2.35
N SER A 29 -0.65 -16.41 1.93
CA SER A 29 -1.45 -15.39 2.64
C SER A 29 -2.96 -15.49 2.36
N GLY A 30 -3.48 -16.70 2.11
CA GLY A 30 -4.88 -16.91 1.70
C GLY A 30 -5.75 -17.63 2.74
N PRO A 31 -7.07 -17.37 2.81
CA PRO A 31 -8.01 -18.15 3.61
C PRO A 31 -8.11 -19.60 3.12
N PHE A 32 -8.15 -20.54 4.06
CA PHE A 32 -8.49 -21.94 3.80
C PHE A 32 -9.97 -22.16 4.08
N LEU A 33 -10.71 -22.69 3.11
CA LEU A 33 -12.14 -22.97 3.26
C LEU A 33 -12.37 -24.24 4.08
N TYR A 34 -13.08 -24.12 5.19
CA TYR A 34 -13.46 -25.24 6.05
C TYR A 34 -14.98 -25.37 6.08
N LYS A 35 -15.56 -26.31 5.33
CA LYS A 35 -17.01 -26.36 5.05
C LYS A 35 -17.47 -25.11 4.27
N ASP A 36 -18.62 -25.20 3.61
CA ASP A 36 -19.04 -24.22 2.59
C ASP A 36 -19.19 -22.77 3.11
N ASP A 37 -19.30 -22.59 4.44
CA ASP A 37 -19.62 -21.31 5.06
C ASP A 37 -18.56 -20.75 6.03
N ILE A 38 -17.41 -21.41 6.21
CA ILE A 38 -16.35 -20.96 7.14
C ILE A 38 -15.00 -20.88 6.42
N GLN A 39 -14.28 -19.79 6.68
CA GLN A 39 -12.89 -19.60 6.26
C GLN A 39 -11.97 -19.55 7.48
N ILE A 40 -10.76 -20.10 7.34
CA ILE A 40 -9.73 -20.14 8.37
C ILE A 40 -8.46 -19.48 7.85
N HIS A 41 -7.97 -18.49 8.58
CA HIS A 41 -6.69 -17.83 8.34
C HIS A 41 -5.65 -18.32 9.34
N VAL A 42 -4.41 -18.51 8.87
CA VAL A 42 -3.24 -18.66 9.74
C VAL A 42 -2.55 -17.31 9.78
N VAL A 43 -2.47 -16.71 10.96
CA VAL A 43 -1.88 -15.39 11.13
C VAL A 43 -0.60 -15.52 11.95
N SER A 44 0.47 -14.91 11.46
CA SER A 44 1.72 -14.77 12.20
C SER A 44 1.84 -13.39 12.90
N ASP A 45 2.81 -13.26 13.80
CA ASP A 45 3.04 -12.02 14.56
C ASP A 45 3.15 -10.80 13.63
N GLY A 46 2.42 -9.72 13.94
CA GLY A 46 2.38 -8.46 13.17
C GLY A 46 1.47 -8.46 11.93
N GLN A 47 0.75 -9.55 11.62
CA GLN A 47 -0.13 -9.62 10.45
C GLN A 47 -1.63 -9.41 10.76
N CYS A 48 -2.05 -9.30 12.03
CA CYS A 48 -3.48 -9.12 12.35
C CYS A 48 -3.75 -8.05 13.40
N LYS A 49 -4.05 -6.86 12.87
CA LYS A 49 -4.57 -5.71 13.62
C LYS A 49 -5.80 -6.02 14.48
N SER A 50 -6.63 -7.01 14.10
CA SER A 50 -7.87 -7.32 14.83
C SER A 50 -7.62 -7.93 16.20
N LEU A 51 -6.64 -8.84 16.33
CA LEU A 51 -6.30 -9.46 17.61
C LEU A 51 -5.27 -8.66 18.39
N GLU A 52 -4.35 -7.96 17.72
CA GLU A 52 -3.33 -7.10 18.35
C GLU A 52 -3.93 -6.06 19.30
N SER A 53 -5.16 -5.61 19.04
CA SER A 53 -5.87 -4.63 19.87
C SER A 53 -6.14 -5.10 21.31
N PHE A 54 -6.22 -6.41 21.57
CA PHE A 54 -6.52 -6.96 22.90
C PHE A 54 -5.72 -8.22 23.27
N TRP A 55 -4.96 -8.80 22.35
CA TRP A 55 -4.16 -10.00 22.54
C TRP A 55 -2.71 -9.73 22.14
N SER A 56 -1.80 -9.89 23.10
CA SER A 56 -0.36 -9.67 22.93
C SER A 56 0.40 -10.99 22.83
N GLY A 57 -0.20 -12.00 22.21
CA GLY A 57 0.47 -13.29 22.01
C GLY A 57 1.47 -13.21 20.86
N ASN A 58 2.72 -13.57 21.12
CA ASN A 58 3.81 -13.59 20.14
C ASN A 58 3.84 -14.89 19.30
N GLU A 59 2.74 -15.65 19.24
CA GLU A 59 2.66 -16.92 18.52
C GLU A 59 1.69 -16.84 17.34
N VAL A 60 1.92 -17.68 16.34
CA VAL A 60 0.96 -17.93 15.24
C VAL A 60 -0.41 -18.26 15.84
N ALA A 61 -1.49 -17.80 15.22
CA ALA A 61 -2.86 -18.10 15.63
C ALA A 61 -3.75 -18.44 14.42
N PHE A 62 -4.79 -19.24 14.66
CA PHE A 62 -5.86 -19.44 13.69
C PHE A 62 -6.99 -18.44 13.92
N ILE A 63 -7.47 -17.81 12.85
CA ILE A 63 -8.66 -16.95 12.87
C ILE A 63 -9.74 -17.61 12.03
N LEU A 64 -10.90 -17.85 12.63
CA LEU A 64 -12.06 -18.45 12.00
C LEU A 64 -13.18 -17.43 11.87
N GLU A 65 -13.71 -17.33 10.65
CA GLU A 65 -14.72 -16.36 10.26
C GLU A 65 -15.65 -16.96 9.19
N LYS A 66 -16.78 -16.30 8.95
CA LYS A 66 -17.74 -16.73 7.93
C LYS A 66 -17.24 -16.31 6.55
N LYS A 67 -17.41 -17.18 5.55
CA LYS A 67 -17.08 -16.86 4.15
C LYS A 67 -17.91 -15.66 3.67
N SER A 68 -17.28 -14.73 2.95
CA SER A 68 -17.98 -13.70 2.17
C SER A 68 -18.56 -14.33 0.91
N ASP A 69 -19.88 -14.25 0.73
CA ASP A 69 -20.50 -14.57 -0.55
C ASP A 69 -20.11 -13.46 -1.52
N ASN A 70 -19.03 -13.67 -2.29
CA ASN A 70 -18.80 -12.85 -3.47
C ASN A 70 -19.98 -13.08 -4.42
N MET A 71 -20.67 -11.99 -4.78
CA MET A 71 -21.67 -11.94 -5.83
C MET A 71 -21.04 -12.42 -7.15
N GLU A 72 -21.24 -13.68 -7.50
CA GLU A 72 -21.18 -14.13 -8.88
C GLU A 72 -22.52 -14.82 -9.20
N ASP A 73 -23.08 -14.36 -10.32
CA ASP A 73 -24.25 -14.85 -11.05
C ASP A 73 -25.66 -14.55 -10.49
N ASN A 74 -26.21 -13.40 -10.88
CA ASN A 74 -27.43 -13.38 -11.69
C ASN A 74 -27.71 -12.02 -12.38
N ASP A 75 -27.97 -12.14 -13.69
CA ASP A 75 -28.81 -11.30 -14.55
C ASP A 75 -28.25 -10.03 -15.20
N LEU A 76 -27.55 -10.28 -16.32
CA LEU A 76 -27.81 -9.58 -17.58
C LEU A 76 -29.32 -9.57 -17.88
N GLU A 77 -30.00 -8.44 -17.67
CA GLU A 77 -30.78 -7.73 -18.69
C GLU A 77 -31.61 -6.56 -18.09
N ASN A 78 -31.55 -5.43 -18.80
CA ASN A 78 -32.49 -4.30 -18.80
C ASN A 78 -32.59 -3.41 -17.56
N SER A 79 -31.91 -2.25 -17.61
CA SER A 79 -32.62 -0.97 -17.78
C SER A 79 -31.65 0.15 -18.16
N LYS A 80 -31.87 0.74 -19.34
CA LYS A 80 -31.30 2.05 -19.69
C LYS A 80 -31.96 3.10 -18.81
N ASN A 81 -31.17 3.95 -18.15
CA ASN A 81 -31.39 5.39 -18.09
C ASN A 81 -30.19 6.13 -17.48
N GLU A 82 -29.91 7.28 -18.07
CA GLU A 82 -28.80 8.18 -17.80
C GLU A 82 -28.87 8.82 -16.40
N SER A 83 -27.76 8.78 -15.65
CA SER A 83 -27.21 9.94 -14.95
C SER A 83 -25.78 9.61 -14.50
N VAL A 84 -24.85 10.50 -14.85
CA VAL A 84 -23.41 10.39 -14.60
C VAL A 84 -23.13 10.68 -13.13
N GLY A 85 -22.57 9.70 -12.42
CA GLY A 85 -22.04 9.84 -11.06
C GLY A 85 -20.83 8.92 -10.91
N PHE A 86 -19.75 9.47 -10.33
CA PHE A 86 -18.52 8.76 -10.02
C PHE A 86 -18.79 7.49 -9.20
N GLU A 87 -18.67 6.31 -9.82
CA GLU A 87 -18.42 5.06 -9.10
C GLU A 87 -17.03 4.57 -9.50
N VAL A 88 -16.02 5.07 -8.79
CA VAL A 88 -14.77 4.32 -8.63
C VAL A 88 -15.18 3.06 -7.89
N SER A 89 -15.18 1.93 -8.60
CA SER A 89 -15.28 0.59 -8.01
C SER A 89 -14.16 0.43 -6.99
N ARG A 90 -14.44 0.81 -5.75
CA ARG A 90 -13.62 0.47 -4.59
C ARG A 90 -13.80 -1.03 -4.42
N GLN A 91 -12.73 -1.80 -4.68
CA GLN A 91 -12.60 -3.10 -4.05
C GLN A 91 -12.47 -2.85 -2.54
N GLU A 92 -13.61 -2.73 -1.87
CA GLU A 92 -13.69 -2.99 -0.44
C GLU A 92 -13.14 -4.40 -0.24
N SER A 93 -12.01 -4.52 0.45
CA SER A 93 -11.58 -5.81 0.96
C SER A 93 -12.76 -6.43 1.71
N PRO A 94 -13.15 -7.69 1.44
CA PRO A 94 -14.36 -8.28 2.01
C PRO A 94 -14.32 -8.14 3.53
N GLN A 95 -15.28 -7.39 4.08
CA GLN A 95 -15.32 -7.15 5.51
C GLN A 95 -15.50 -8.52 6.21
N PRO A 96 -14.63 -8.88 7.16
CA PRO A 96 -14.63 -10.21 7.78
C PRO A 96 -15.97 -10.47 8.48
N LEU A 97 -16.70 -11.48 7.99
CA LEU A 97 -18.04 -11.82 8.47
C LEU A 97 -17.96 -12.69 9.72
N ALA A 98 -18.80 -12.39 10.71
CA ALA A 98 -18.84 -13.13 11.95
C ALA A 98 -19.70 -14.41 11.86
N VAL A 99 -19.37 -15.42 12.66
CA VAL A 99 -20.23 -16.59 12.86
C VAL A 99 -21.11 -16.41 14.09
N SER A 100 -22.21 -17.16 14.17
CA SER A 100 -23.05 -17.12 15.38
C SER A 100 -22.29 -17.60 16.61
N THR A 101 -22.52 -16.95 17.74
CA THR A 101 -21.85 -17.27 19.01
C THR A 101 -22.02 -18.75 19.40
N MET A 102 -23.18 -19.35 19.11
CA MET A 102 -23.41 -20.77 19.34
C MET A 102 -22.52 -21.66 18.46
N LYS A 103 -22.36 -21.31 17.17
CA LYS A 103 -21.49 -22.05 16.24
C LYS A 103 -20.03 -21.90 16.64
N ALA A 104 -19.60 -20.71 17.06
CA ALA A 104 -18.26 -20.48 17.60
C ALA A 104 -17.94 -21.37 18.81
N ARG A 105 -18.87 -21.48 19.78
CA ARG A 105 -18.71 -22.38 20.94
C ARG A 105 -18.60 -23.85 20.53
N GLN A 106 -19.38 -24.28 19.52
CA GLN A 106 -19.30 -25.64 18.99
C GLN A 106 -17.92 -25.93 18.37
N LEU A 107 -17.39 -24.99 17.58
CA LEU A 107 -16.07 -25.11 16.95
C LEU A 107 -14.94 -25.16 17.99
N LEU A 108 -14.96 -24.27 18.98
CA LEU A 108 -13.98 -24.29 20.08
C LEU A 108 -14.09 -25.57 20.93
N SER A 109 -15.31 -26.09 21.13
CA SER A 109 -15.52 -27.36 21.82
C SER A 109 -14.88 -28.51 21.04
N SER A 110 -15.09 -28.57 19.72
CA SER A 110 -14.44 -29.56 18.85
C SER A 110 -12.92 -29.45 18.90
N TYR A 111 -12.38 -28.23 18.80
CA TYR A 111 -10.93 -27.97 18.94
C TYR A 111 -10.36 -28.38 20.30
N THR A 112 -11.11 -28.18 21.38
CA THR A 112 -10.68 -28.61 22.72
C THR A 112 -10.66 -30.12 22.84
N LEU A 113 -11.68 -30.80 22.28
CA LEU A 113 -11.78 -32.26 22.31
C LEU A 113 -10.64 -32.93 21.54
N THR A 114 -10.21 -32.36 20.41
CA THR A 114 -9.12 -32.91 19.60
C THR A 114 -7.77 -32.82 20.28
N LEU A 115 -7.56 -31.81 21.14
CA LEU A 115 -6.33 -31.60 21.87
C LEU A 115 -6.32 -32.24 23.27
N ASN A 116 -7.41 -32.89 23.67
CA ASN A 116 -7.51 -33.50 24.99
C ASN A 116 -6.79 -34.86 25.05
N PRO A 117 -5.72 -35.02 25.85
CA PRO A 117 -4.97 -36.28 25.93
C PRO A 117 -5.81 -37.44 26.51
N ASN A 118 -6.88 -37.15 27.26
CA ASN A 118 -7.78 -38.16 27.82
C ASN A 118 -8.79 -38.70 26.80
N MET A 119 -8.92 -38.06 25.62
CA MET A 119 -9.75 -38.53 24.52
C MET A 119 -9.00 -39.57 23.69
N ALA A 120 -8.52 -40.64 24.35
CA ALA A 120 -7.68 -41.69 23.78
C ALA A 120 -8.33 -42.48 22.62
N GLN A 121 -9.59 -42.20 22.29
CA GLN A 121 -10.35 -42.80 21.20
C GLN A 121 -10.23 -42.05 19.85
N LEU A 122 -9.52 -40.92 19.80
CA LEU A 122 -9.23 -40.17 18.56
C LEU A 122 -7.97 -40.68 17.83
N LYS A 123 -7.41 -41.83 18.23
CA LYS A 123 -6.03 -42.24 17.90
C LYS A 123 -5.88 -42.89 16.52
N SER A 124 -5.10 -42.22 15.68
CA SER A 124 -3.91 -42.83 15.05
C SER A 124 -2.80 -42.92 16.12
N GLU A 125 -1.88 -43.89 16.03
CA GLU A 125 -0.90 -44.26 17.07
C GLU A 125 0.13 -43.17 17.45
N ALA A 126 0.05 -41.98 16.86
CA ALA A 126 0.99 -40.89 17.07
C ALA A 126 0.55 -39.92 18.20
N PRO A 127 1.51 -39.31 18.94
CA PRO A 127 1.20 -38.27 19.91
C PRO A 127 0.62 -37.02 19.22
N ILE A 128 -0.43 -36.45 19.81
CA ILE A 128 -1.11 -35.24 19.32
C ILE A 128 -0.13 -34.06 19.42
N LYS A 129 0.13 -33.39 18.29
CA LYS A 129 0.99 -32.21 18.28
C LYS A 129 0.19 -31.01 18.76
N PRO A 130 0.78 -30.12 19.59
CA PRO A 130 0.10 -28.90 20.00
C PRO A 130 -0.10 -27.99 18.79
N LEU A 131 -1.34 -27.53 18.61
CA LEU A 131 -1.72 -26.59 17.57
C LEU A 131 -1.66 -25.14 18.09
N PRO A 132 -1.49 -24.15 17.19
CA PRO A 132 -1.67 -22.73 17.49
C PRO A 132 -3.01 -22.38 18.16
N PRO A 133 -3.11 -21.29 18.96
CA PRO A 133 -4.39 -20.83 19.51
C PRO A 133 -5.45 -20.61 18.42
N LEU A 134 -6.70 -20.96 18.71
CA LEU A 134 -7.83 -20.78 17.80
C LEU A 134 -8.72 -19.63 18.29
N TRP A 135 -8.92 -18.63 17.44
CA TRP A 135 -9.83 -17.50 17.64
C TRP A 135 -10.98 -17.53 16.65
N VAL A 136 -12.19 -17.25 17.13
CA VAL A 136 -13.41 -17.26 16.32
C VAL A 136 -14.11 -15.90 16.43
N ARG A 137 -14.38 -15.27 15.29
CA ARG A 137 -15.11 -14.00 15.22
C ARG A 137 -16.60 -14.24 15.41
N CYS A 138 -17.19 -13.60 16.42
CA CYS A 138 -18.58 -13.80 16.83
C CYS A 138 -19.46 -12.60 16.48
N ASP A 139 -20.73 -12.85 16.20
CA ASP A 139 -21.71 -11.87 15.73
C ASP A 139 -22.34 -11.01 16.85
N GLY A 140 -22.00 -11.25 18.11
CA GLY A 140 -22.58 -10.53 19.25
C GLY A 140 -24.07 -10.81 19.48
N SER A 141 -24.62 -11.89 18.92
CA SER A 141 -26.04 -12.24 19.06
C SER A 141 -26.45 -12.69 20.47
N ASP A 142 -25.50 -12.89 21.38
CA ASP A 142 -25.78 -13.23 22.77
C ASP A 142 -26.01 -11.98 23.63
N ALA A 143 -26.62 -12.18 24.82
CA ALA A 143 -26.98 -11.08 25.72
C ALA A 143 -25.77 -10.27 26.22
N GLU A 144 -24.56 -10.83 26.13
CA GLU A 144 -23.31 -10.22 26.58
C GLU A 144 -22.56 -9.48 25.45
N GLY A 145 -23.01 -9.59 24.19
CA GLY A 145 -22.37 -8.94 23.05
C GLY A 145 -20.97 -9.49 22.74
N THR A 146 -20.81 -10.81 22.76
CA THR A 146 -19.54 -11.50 22.51
C THR A 146 -19.08 -11.29 21.06
N CYS A 147 -17.93 -10.66 20.88
CA CYS A 147 -17.33 -10.42 19.55
C CYS A 147 -16.19 -11.39 19.22
N TRP A 148 -15.53 -11.99 20.22
CA TRP A 148 -14.52 -13.02 20.00
C TRP A 148 -14.55 -14.13 21.07
N LEU A 149 -14.26 -15.35 20.63
CA LEU A 149 -13.96 -16.48 21.50
C LEU A 149 -12.62 -17.10 21.10
N GLY A 150 -11.76 -17.36 22.08
CA GLY A 150 -10.43 -17.92 21.90
C GLY A 150 -10.19 -19.17 22.74
N ALA A 151 -9.42 -20.13 22.21
CA ALA A 151 -8.92 -21.30 22.92
C ALA A 151 -7.40 -21.48 22.69
N GLU A 152 -6.64 -21.44 23.78
CA GLU A 152 -5.18 -21.49 23.78
C GLU A 152 -4.67 -22.72 24.57
N PRO A 153 -3.98 -23.68 23.92
CA PRO A 153 -3.49 -24.86 24.60
C PRO A 153 -2.29 -24.53 25.51
N LEU A 154 -2.39 -24.93 26.78
CA LEU A 154 -1.31 -24.77 27.76
C LEU A 154 -0.33 -25.92 27.62
N LYS A 155 0.92 -25.61 27.26
CA LYS A 155 1.98 -26.59 26.99
C LYS A 155 2.90 -26.74 28.21
N SER A 156 3.33 -27.96 28.50
CA SER A 156 4.41 -28.26 29.45
C SER A 156 5.78 -27.93 28.83
N SER A 157 6.83 -27.93 29.65
CA SER A 157 8.23 -27.80 29.19
C SER A 157 8.64 -28.89 28.17
N ARG A 158 7.94 -30.02 28.14
CA ARG A 158 8.11 -31.13 27.18
C ARG A 158 7.20 -31.04 25.95
N ASN A 159 6.54 -29.89 25.73
CA ASN A 159 5.60 -29.65 24.64
C ASN A 159 4.33 -30.54 24.67
N GLU A 160 3.99 -31.06 25.85
CA GLU A 160 2.76 -31.83 26.09
C GLU A 160 1.62 -30.90 26.51
N ILE A 161 0.39 -31.19 26.07
CA ILE A 161 -0.78 -30.36 26.39
C ILE A 161 -1.26 -30.68 27.80
N MET A 162 -1.19 -29.69 28.69
CA MET A 162 -1.57 -29.78 30.11
C MET A 162 -3.00 -29.29 30.36
N GLY A 163 -3.51 -28.43 29.49
CA GLY A 163 -4.83 -27.82 29.65
C GLY A 163 -5.17 -26.86 28.52
N MET A 164 -6.28 -26.15 28.68
CA MET A 164 -6.79 -25.18 27.73
C MET A 164 -7.18 -23.90 28.45
N SER A 165 -6.75 -22.75 27.92
CA SER A 165 -7.16 -21.43 28.35
C SER A 165 -8.24 -20.89 27.42
N PHE A 166 -9.39 -20.52 27.97
CA PHE A 166 -10.50 -19.95 27.20
C PHE A 166 -10.58 -18.45 27.41
N ARG A 167 -10.72 -17.70 26.31
CA ARG A 167 -10.83 -16.25 26.29
C ARG A 167 -12.17 -15.85 25.67
N THR A 168 -12.85 -14.90 26.29
CA THR A 168 -14.10 -14.29 25.80
C THR A 168 -13.89 -12.79 25.72
N VAL A 169 -14.25 -12.18 24.60
CA VAL A 169 -14.15 -10.74 24.38
C VAL A 169 -15.52 -10.20 24.04
N ASN A 170 -15.92 -9.14 24.75
CA ASN A 170 -17.21 -8.49 24.60
C ASN A 170 -16.94 -7.03 24.21
N CYS A 171 -17.75 -6.47 23.32
CA CYS A 171 -17.60 -5.09 22.88
C CYS A 171 -18.92 -4.33 23.02
N ALA A 172 -18.95 -3.31 23.89
CA ALA A 172 -20.10 -2.43 24.08
C ALA A 172 -20.10 -1.20 23.15
N GLY A 173 -19.15 -1.13 22.20
CA GLY A 173 -18.97 0.01 21.30
C GLY A 173 -18.09 1.13 21.88
N PRO A 174 -17.97 2.28 21.18
CA PRO A 174 -17.18 3.41 21.63
C PRO A 174 -17.85 4.07 22.85
N ASN A 175 -17.18 3.98 24.01
CA ASN A 175 -17.63 4.65 25.23
C ASN A 175 -17.17 6.11 25.22
N ALA A 176 -18.12 7.05 25.11
CA ALA A 176 -17.83 8.48 25.10
C ALA A 176 -17.51 9.06 26.49
N ASP A 177 -17.89 8.37 27.57
CA ASP A 177 -17.73 8.87 28.95
C ASP A 177 -16.64 8.10 29.72
N LYS A 178 -15.75 8.85 30.37
CA LYS A 178 -14.68 8.33 31.24
C LYS A 178 -15.24 7.64 32.49
N THR A 179 -16.46 7.95 32.90
CA THR A 179 -17.09 7.39 34.10
C THR A 179 -17.54 5.94 33.93
N THR A 180 -17.63 5.45 32.69
CA THR A 180 -18.09 4.09 32.37
C THR A 180 -17.00 3.03 32.58
N PHE A 181 -15.74 3.43 32.74
CA PHE A 181 -14.64 2.48 32.94
C PHE A 181 -14.58 1.97 34.39
N PRO A 182 -14.45 0.65 34.62
CA PRO A 182 -14.20 0.12 35.96
C PRO A 182 -12.85 0.61 36.47
N THR A 183 -12.67 0.85 37.78
CA THR A 183 -11.36 1.26 38.31
C THR A 183 -10.31 0.16 38.15
N LEU A 184 -9.03 0.54 38.07
CA LEU A 184 -7.92 -0.41 37.94
C LEU A 184 -7.88 -1.40 39.12
N GLU A 185 -8.21 -0.93 40.33
CA GLU A 185 -8.29 -1.77 41.52
C GLU A 185 -9.42 -2.80 41.42
N ASN A 186 -10.59 -2.41 40.90
CA ASN A 186 -11.69 -3.34 40.67
C ASN A 186 -11.29 -4.43 39.66
N LEU A 187 -10.62 -4.07 38.57
CA LEU A 187 -10.09 -5.04 37.60
C LEU A 187 -9.08 -6.00 38.22
N ARG A 188 -8.13 -5.49 39.03
CA ARG A 188 -7.17 -6.32 39.77
C ARG A 188 -7.88 -7.27 40.74
N LYS A 189 -8.88 -6.78 41.47
CA LYS A 189 -9.69 -7.59 42.40
C LYS A 189 -10.44 -8.70 41.67
N MET A 190 -11.17 -8.37 40.61
CA MET A 190 -11.90 -9.35 39.79
C MET A 190 -10.98 -10.44 39.23
N HIS A 191 -9.77 -10.07 38.78
CA HIS A 191 -8.80 -11.04 38.29
C HIS A 191 -8.29 -11.96 39.41
N LYS A 192 -7.95 -11.41 40.58
CA LYS A 192 -7.50 -12.19 41.75
C LYS A 192 -8.58 -13.14 42.25
N GLU A 193 -9.84 -12.71 42.29
CA GLU A 193 -10.97 -13.53 42.71
C GLU A 193 -11.25 -14.66 41.71
N ARG A 194 -11.18 -14.38 40.40
CA ARG A 194 -11.44 -15.38 39.36
C ARG A 194 -10.35 -16.45 39.25
N HIS A 195 -9.09 -16.05 39.43
CA HIS A 195 -7.92 -16.93 39.21
C HIS A 195 -7.16 -17.28 40.49
N TYR A 196 -7.67 -16.92 41.67
CA TYR A 196 -7.06 -17.19 42.98
C TYR A 196 -5.57 -16.83 43.05
N SER A 197 -5.20 -15.69 42.46
CA SER A 197 -3.81 -15.24 42.32
C SER A 197 -3.39 -14.28 43.42
N SER A 198 -2.18 -14.44 43.97
CA SER A 198 -1.64 -13.60 45.05
C SER A 198 -1.05 -12.29 44.54
N ALA A 199 -0.39 -12.32 43.38
CA ALA A 199 0.24 -11.17 42.73
C ALA A 199 -0.37 -10.93 41.35
N THR A 200 -0.43 -9.65 40.95
CA THR A 200 -0.93 -9.21 39.64
C THR A 200 0.00 -8.17 39.08
N GLN A 201 0.40 -8.32 37.82
CA GLN A 201 1.13 -7.31 37.07
C GLN A 201 0.19 -6.64 36.07
N THR A 202 0.51 -5.42 35.67
CA THR A 202 -0.26 -4.65 34.68
C THR A 202 0.63 -4.26 33.52
N ARG A 203 0.08 -4.32 32.31
CA ARG A 203 0.71 -3.89 31.06
C ARG A 203 -0.24 -2.92 30.37
N GLY A 204 0.27 -1.77 29.96
CA GLY A 204 -0.45 -0.74 29.23
C GLY A 204 -0.17 -0.84 27.74
N PHE A 205 -1.17 -0.47 26.94
CA PHE A 205 -1.09 -0.31 25.50
C PHE A 205 -1.86 0.96 25.12
N ALA A 206 -1.29 1.77 24.24
CA ALA A 206 -1.98 2.91 23.63
C ALA A 206 -1.56 3.03 22.17
N GLN A 207 -2.52 3.24 21.28
CA GLN A 207 -2.28 3.50 19.87
C GLN A 207 -2.71 4.92 19.54
N TYR A 208 -1.86 5.65 18.82
CA TYR A 208 -2.14 6.98 18.32
C TYR A 208 -2.16 6.94 16.79
N ASP A 209 -3.25 7.41 16.19
CA ASP A 209 -3.33 7.62 14.75
C ASP A 209 -2.75 9.00 14.41
N LEU A 210 -1.63 9.02 13.69
CA LEU A 210 -0.94 10.24 13.27
C LEU A 210 -1.37 10.67 11.87
N PHE A 211 -1.80 9.73 11.04
CA PHE A 211 -2.22 9.95 9.66
C PHE A 211 -3.05 8.75 9.21
N GLY A 212 -4.38 8.76 9.38
CA GLY A 212 -5.24 7.61 9.06
C GLY A 212 -6.48 8.04 8.31
N SER A 213 -7.59 8.30 8.99
CA SER A 213 -8.83 8.80 8.36
C SER A 213 -9.03 10.30 8.61
N SER A 214 -9.01 11.11 7.56
CA SER A 214 -9.39 12.53 7.65
C SER A 214 -10.76 12.72 7.01
N THR A 215 -11.79 13.06 7.79
CA THR A 215 -13.05 13.57 7.26
C THR A 215 -12.80 14.98 6.71
N ILE A 216 -12.63 15.10 5.40
CA ILE A 216 -12.56 16.40 4.71
C ILE A 216 -13.92 16.61 4.05
N GLU A 217 -14.62 17.68 4.43
CA GLU A 217 -15.81 18.20 3.73
C GLU A 217 -16.94 17.17 3.50
N ASN A 218 -17.40 16.49 4.55
CA ASN A 218 -18.55 15.56 4.51
C ASN A 218 -18.40 14.36 3.54
N SER A 219 -17.22 14.12 2.99
CA SER A 219 -16.87 12.86 2.31
C SER A 219 -15.82 12.13 3.15
N VAL A 220 -16.08 10.88 3.50
CA VAL A 220 -15.06 10.03 4.12
C VAL A 220 -14.15 9.55 2.99
N ILE A 221 -13.02 10.24 2.80
CA ILE A 221 -11.92 9.65 2.05
C ILE A 221 -11.30 8.61 2.98
N GLU A 222 -11.86 7.41 2.96
CA GLU A 222 -11.22 6.22 3.51
C GLU A 222 -9.97 5.97 2.67
N SER A 223 -8.84 6.51 3.13
CA SER A 223 -7.55 6.13 2.59
C SER A 223 -7.06 4.89 3.32
N GLN A 224 -6.46 3.96 2.59
CA GLN A 224 -5.85 2.79 3.19
C GLN A 224 -4.44 3.08 3.72
N SER A 225 -3.89 4.27 3.46
CA SER A 225 -2.65 4.73 4.08
C SER A 225 -2.89 5.14 5.53
N SER A 226 -2.12 4.55 6.44
CA SER A 226 -2.16 4.84 7.87
C SER A 226 -0.75 4.96 8.46
N VAL A 227 -0.50 5.96 9.30
CA VAL A 227 0.68 6.03 10.18
C VAL A 227 0.18 6.04 11.61
N THR A 228 0.45 4.96 12.34
CA THR A 228 0.07 4.84 13.76
C THR A 228 1.29 4.58 14.63
N VAL A 229 1.22 4.97 15.90
CA VAL A 229 2.25 4.67 16.89
C VAL A 229 1.65 3.89 18.04
N ASP A 230 2.22 2.73 18.31
CA ASP A 230 1.85 1.86 19.41
C ASP A 230 2.84 2.03 20.56
N PHE A 231 2.33 2.32 21.75
CA PHE A 231 3.11 2.39 22.98
C PHE A 231 2.76 1.23 23.90
N VAL A 232 3.78 0.58 24.44
CA VAL A 232 3.65 -0.53 25.39
C VAL A 232 4.50 -0.24 26.62
N TRP A 233 3.91 -0.38 27.81
CA TRP A 233 4.63 -0.23 29.07
C TRP A 233 4.13 -1.20 30.14
N ASN A 234 4.94 -1.40 31.19
CA ASN A 234 4.57 -2.22 32.35
C ASN A 234 4.33 -1.31 33.56
N GLY A 235 3.53 -1.79 34.51
CA GLY A 235 3.23 -1.03 35.73
C GLY A 235 2.27 0.13 35.46
N VAL A 236 1.08 -0.20 34.95
CA VAL A 236 -0.01 0.79 34.82
C VAL A 236 -0.49 1.21 36.21
N ASP A 237 -0.51 2.52 36.44
CA ASP A 237 -0.92 3.16 37.70
C ASP A 237 -2.37 3.64 37.65
N SER A 238 -2.82 4.14 36.51
CA SER A 238 -4.19 4.63 36.31
C SER A 238 -4.75 4.25 34.94
N ILE A 239 -6.07 4.15 34.84
CA ILE A 239 -6.75 4.01 33.56
C ILE A 239 -6.60 5.31 32.77
N MET A 240 -6.38 5.20 31.45
CA MET A 240 -6.04 6.32 30.56
C MET A 240 -4.74 7.05 30.96
N GLN A 241 -3.82 6.35 31.63
CA GLN A 241 -2.47 6.86 31.86
C GLN A 241 -1.80 7.18 30.52
N LEU A 242 -1.18 8.35 30.43
CA LEU A 242 -0.32 8.69 29.31
C LEU A 242 0.91 7.77 29.30
N PRO A 243 1.31 7.21 28.15
CA PRO A 243 2.48 6.34 28.09
C PRO A 243 3.71 7.05 28.68
N PRO A 244 4.42 6.43 29.63
CA PRO A 244 5.65 7.00 30.17
C PRO A 244 6.75 7.05 29.11
N LEU A 245 7.77 7.90 29.31
CA LEU A 245 8.91 8.01 28.38
C LEU A 245 9.75 6.71 28.27
N THR A 246 9.61 5.81 29.23
CA THR A 246 10.25 4.49 29.24
C THR A 246 9.45 3.42 28.48
N SER A 247 8.34 3.81 27.83
CA SER A 247 7.53 2.89 27.02
C SER A 247 8.33 2.41 25.82
N ALA A 248 8.11 1.16 25.43
CA ALA A 248 8.47 0.71 24.09
C ALA A 248 7.48 1.33 23.09
N ALA A 249 8.00 1.91 22.01
CA ALA A 249 7.19 2.52 20.96
C ALA A 249 7.47 1.83 19.62
N THR A 250 6.41 1.49 18.89
CA THR A 250 6.47 0.92 17.54
C THR A 250 5.72 1.84 16.59
N LEU A 251 6.39 2.29 15.54
CA LEU A 251 5.79 3.10 14.49
C LEU A 251 5.33 2.18 13.35
N ASN A 252 4.03 2.16 13.08
CA ASN A 252 3.42 1.36 12.02
C ASN A 252 3.10 2.26 10.83
N ILE A 253 3.74 2.00 9.69
CA ILE A 253 3.55 2.78 8.46
C ILE A 253 2.93 1.87 7.41
N LYS A 254 1.73 2.21 6.97
CA LYS A 254 1.07 1.63 5.80
C LYS A 254 0.85 2.75 4.79
N VAL A 255 1.40 2.61 3.59
CA VAL A 255 1.23 3.58 2.52
C VAL A 255 0.66 2.86 1.31
N GLU A 256 -0.49 3.33 0.84
CA GLU A 256 -1.10 2.90 -0.40
C GLU A 256 -0.57 3.77 -1.56
N PRO A 257 -0.08 3.17 -2.65
CA PRO A 257 0.38 3.94 -3.80
C PRO A 257 -0.73 4.82 -4.40
N GLY A 258 -0.44 6.11 -4.59
CA GLY A 258 -1.37 7.04 -5.21
C GLY A 258 -2.43 7.62 -4.28
N ASP A 259 -2.20 7.59 -2.96
CA ASP A 259 -3.05 8.30 -2.00
C ASP A 259 -3.17 9.79 -2.39
N LEU A 260 -4.40 10.27 -2.55
CA LEU A 260 -4.72 11.67 -2.89
C LEU A 260 -4.13 12.68 -1.90
N ARG A 261 -3.90 12.25 -0.66
CA ARG A 261 -3.33 13.07 0.43
C ARG A 261 -1.80 13.06 0.43
N SER A 262 -1.18 12.21 -0.40
CA SER A 262 0.26 12.14 -0.53
C SER A 262 0.81 13.48 -1.05
N PRO A 263 1.84 14.07 -0.41
CA PRO A 263 2.45 15.28 -0.93
C PRO A 263 3.06 15.12 -2.33
N VAL A 264 3.37 13.88 -2.74
CA VAL A 264 3.91 13.55 -4.07
C VAL A 264 2.85 13.02 -5.04
N TYR A 265 1.56 13.24 -4.77
CA TYR A 265 0.47 12.78 -5.64
C TYR A 265 0.57 13.32 -7.09
N SER A 266 1.12 14.53 -7.29
CA SER A 266 1.37 15.07 -8.63
C SER A 266 2.41 14.26 -9.43
N VAL A 267 3.40 13.69 -8.74
CA VAL A 267 4.41 12.78 -9.28
C VAL A 267 3.78 11.41 -9.53
N TYR A 268 2.88 10.95 -8.64
CA TYR A 268 2.12 9.73 -8.85
C TYR A 268 1.29 9.81 -10.13
N LYS A 269 0.57 10.90 -10.38
CA LYS A 269 -0.19 11.10 -11.63
C LYS A 269 0.67 10.97 -12.89
N GLU A 270 1.94 11.35 -12.80
CA GLU A 270 2.87 11.16 -13.91
C GLU A 270 3.26 9.69 -14.11
N LEU A 271 3.50 8.96 -13.01
CA LEU A 271 3.73 7.52 -13.04
C LEU A 271 2.48 6.76 -13.52
N ASP A 272 1.29 7.19 -13.12
CA ASP A 272 0.02 6.59 -13.52
C ASP A 272 -0.17 6.66 -15.05
N PHE A 273 0.16 7.82 -15.64
CA PHE A 273 0.20 7.96 -17.10
C PHE A 273 1.23 7.01 -17.76
N LEU A 274 2.41 6.79 -17.15
CA LEU A 274 3.35 5.76 -17.64
C LEU A 274 2.79 4.33 -17.53
N LEU A 275 2.10 4.01 -16.44
CA LEU A 275 1.49 2.69 -16.23
C LEU A 275 0.42 2.40 -17.29
N VAL A 276 -0.41 3.40 -17.60
CA VAL A 276 -1.40 3.33 -18.68
C VAL A 276 -0.73 3.07 -20.04
N LEU A 277 0.36 3.77 -20.36
CA LEU A 277 1.10 3.53 -21.60
C LEU A 277 1.73 2.14 -21.64
N ALA A 278 2.25 1.67 -20.50
CA ALA A 278 2.85 0.34 -20.37
C ALA A 278 1.80 -0.76 -20.57
N GLU A 279 0.63 -0.64 -19.96
CA GLU A 279 -0.47 -1.59 -20.16
C GLU A 279 -0.99 -1.52 -21.61
N GLY A 280 -1.07 -0.31 -22.19
CA GLY A 280 -1.42 -0.12 -23.60
C GLY A 280 -0.45 -0.81 -24.57
N LEU A 281 0.85 -0.88 -24.25
CA LEU A 281 1.81 -1.68 -25.04
C LEU A 281 1.59 -3.18 -24.91
N LYS A 282 1.05 -3.64 -23.78
CA LYS A 282 0.83 -5.07 -23.50
C LYS A 282 -0.49 -5.57 -24.08
N THR A 283 -1.57 -4.79 -23.95
CA THR A 283 -2.92 -5.16 -24.38
C THR A 283 -3.25 -4.67 -25.79
N GLY A 284 -2.55 -3.64 -26.26
CA GLY A 284 -2.86 -2.93 -27.50
C GLY A 284 -3.99 -1.89 -27.37
N VAL A 285 -4.56 -1.72 -26.16
CA VAL A 285 -5.63 -0.76 -25.88
C VAL A 285 -5.17 0.19 -24.79
N THR A 286 -5.21 1.50 -25.06
CA THR A 286 -4.80 2.55 -24.12
C THR A 286 -6.02 3.32 -23.66
N GLU A 287 -6.29 3.28 -22.35
CA GLU A 287 -7.32 4.10 -21.71
C GLU A 287 -6.72 5.46 -21.32
N TRP A 288 -7.02 6.49 -22.11
CA TRP A 288 -6.38 7.80 -21.93
C TRP A 288 -6.88 8.51 -20.66
N PRO A 289 -5.99 8.97 -19.76
CA PRO A 289 -6.39 9.72 -18.58
C PRO A 289 -6.97 11.09 -18.93
N GLU A 290 -7.74 11.66 -18.00
CA GLU A 290 -8.27 13.01 -18.16
C GLU A 290 -7.14 14.04 -18.31
N THR A 291 -7.28 14.91 -19.31
CA THR A 291 -6.29 15.94 -19.61
C THR A 291 -6.37 17.09 -18.62
N SER A 292 -5.22 17.48 -18.06
CA SER A 292 -5.12 18.63 -17.14
C SER A 292 -5.12 19.98 -17.86
N GLU A 293 -4.75 20.02 -19.14
CA GLU A 293 -4.70 21.24 -19.95
C GLU A 293 -5.80 21.24 -21.01
N THR A 294 -6.43 22.40 -21.23
CA THR A 294 -7.46 22.59 -22.26
C THR A 294 -6.86 22.80 -23.66
N THR A 295 -5.57 23.16 -23.72
CA THR A 295 -4.85 23.36 -24.98
C THR A 295 -4.51 22.02 -25.64
N PRO A 296 -4.80 21.84 -26.93
CA PRO A 296 -4.46 20.61 -27.65
C PRO A 296 -2.96 20.29 -27.63
N ALA A 297 -2.61 19.01 -27.52
CA ALA A 297 -1.21 18.55 -27.47
C ALA A 297 -0.37 19.05 -28.64
N MET A 298 -0.96 19.09 -29.83
CA MET A 298 -0.30 19.57 -31.04
C MET A 298 0.15 21.04 -30.92
N GLU A 299 -0.67 21.91 -30.32
CA GLU A 299 -0.35 23.33 -30.17
C GLU A 299 0.80 23.53 -29.19
N LEU A 300 0.81 22.78 -28.08
CA LEU A 300 1.89 22.81 -27.09
C LEU A 300 3.23 22.35 -27.69
N VAL A 301 3.20 21.31 -28.53
CA VAL A 301 4.41 20.81 -29.21
C VAL A 301 4.87 21.80 -30.28
N GLN A 302 3.96 22.42 -31.03
CA GLN A 302 4.33 23.49 -31.97
C GLN A 302 4.93 24.70 -31.26
N GLN A 303 4.37 25.09 -30.12
CA GLN A 303 4.93 26.17 -29.30
C GLN A 303 6.33 25.81 -28.82
N LEU A 304 6.54 24.58 -28.33
CA LEU A 304 7.87 24.11 -27.92
C LEU A 304 8.90 24.19 -29.06
N LEU A 305 8.53 23.77 -30.27
CA LEU A 305 9.39 23.87 -31.45
C LEU A 305 9.67 25.33 -31.86
N LYS A 306 8.65 26.20 -31.79
CA LYS A 306 8.80 27.65 -32.05
C LYS A 306 9.71 28.31 -31.03
N ASP A 307 9.60 27.96 -29.74
CA ASP A 307 10.44 28.48 -28.67
C ASP A 307 11.91 28.04 -28.83
N LEU A 308 12.14 26.82 -29.31
CA LEU A 308 13.49 26.37 -29.67
C LEU A 308 14.05 27.13 -30.86
N LYS A 309 13.23 27.34 -31.89
CA LYS A 309 13.62 28.09 -33.08
C LYS A 309 13.92 29.55 -32.76
N SER A 310 13.08 30.20 -31.95
CA SER A 310 13.31 31.59 -31.53
C SER A 310 14.55 31.75 -30.65
N LYS A 311 14.88 30.76 -29.81
CA LYS A 311 16.15 30.73 -29.08
C LYS A 311 17.35 30.52 -30.01
N LEU A 312 17.21 29.73 -31.07
CA LEU A 312 18.26 29.50 -32.07
C LEU A 312 18.50 30.77 -32.92
N ASP A 313 17.41 31.41 -33.37
CA ASP A 313 17.44 32.66 -34.14
C ASP A 313 17.89 33.85 -33.27
N GLY A 314 17.45 33.88 -32.00
CA GLY A 314 17.81 34.88 -30.98
C GLY A 314 19.22 34.71 -30.41
N LEU A 315 19.86 33.54 -30.54
CA LEU A 315 21.30 33.40 -30.22
C LEU A 315 22.19 34.19 -31.20
N ASN A 316 21.64 34.62 -32.34
CA ASN A 316 22.28 35.59 -33.23
C ASN A 316 21.97 37.07 -32.87
N SER A 317 21.15 37.33 -31.84
CA SER A 317 20.91 38.69 -31.33
C SER A 317 20.59 38.72 -29.83
N SER A 318 21.65 38.92 -29.03
CA SER A 318 21.69 39.42 -27.65
C SER A 318 21.06 38.60 -26.52
N LEU A 319 21.91 38.25 -25.54
CA LEU A 319 21.55 37.89 -24.17
C LEU A 319 20.70 39.01 -23.53
N SER A 320 19.53 38.65 -22.99
CA SER A 320 18.96 39.39 -21.85
C SER A 320 18.67 38.43 -20.70
N LYS A 321 19.37 38.67 -19.59
CA LYS A 321 19.15 38.06 -18.28
C LYS A 321 17.73 38.41 -17.81
N LYS A 322 17.01 37.45 -17.25
CA LYS A 322 15.90 37.74 -16.32
C LYS A 322 16.22 37.14 -14.96
N GLU A 323 16.32 38.04 -14.00
CA GLU A 323 16.47 37.82 -12.57
C GLU A 323 15.24 37.10 -12.01
N SER A 324 15.46 36.17 -11.08
CA SER A 324 14.42 35.59 -10.25
C SER A 324 14.28 36.41 -8.96
N GLU A 325 13.13 37.05 -8.79
CA GLU A 325 12.72 37.62 -7.50
C GLU A 325 12.30 36.50 -6.55
N LYS A 326 13.08 36.33 -5.47
CA LYS A 326 12.69 35.52 -4.31
C LYS A 326 11.76 36.32 -3.42
N VAL A 327 10.48 35.97 -3.36
CA VAL A 327 9.58 36.40 -2.29
C VAL A 327 9.71 35.39 -1.14
N LYS A 328 10.24 35.86 0.00
CA LYS A 328 10.26 35.13 1.27
C LYS A 328 8.89 35.26 1.96
N SER A 329 8.33 34.15 2.40
CA SER A 329 7.23 34.10 3.36
C SER A 329 7.62 33.18 4.51
N ASP A 330 7.58 33.71 5.73
CA ASP A 330 8.08 33.10 6.97
C ASP A 330 7.11 32.05 7.58
N THR A 331 6.69 31.08 6.76
CA THR A 331 6.02 29.81 7.18
C THR A 331 6.89 28.58 6.88
N ALA A 332 8.17 28.81 6.57
CA ALA A 332 8.99 28.02 5.67
C ALA A 332 9.62 26.72 6.21
N ALA A 333 9.58 26.41 7.51
CA ALA A 333 10.38 25.29 8.02
C ALA A 333 9.80 23.89 7.69
N VAL A 334 8.46 23.76 7.63
CA VAL A 334 7.80 22.48 7.26
C VAL A 334 7.58 22.42 5.75
N ASP A 335 7.27 23.55 5.12
CA ASP A 335 7.10 23.65 3.66
C ASP A 335 8.41 23.41 2.90
N CYS A 336 9.57 23.88 3.39
CA CYS A 336 10.84 23.68 2.67
C CYS A 336 11.28 22.20 2.60
N SER A 337 11.00 21.40 3.63
CA SER A 337 11.43 20.00 3.69
C SER A 337 10.61 19.08 2.77
N ILE A 338 9.35 19.40 2.52
CA ILE A 338 8.51 18.65 1.55
C ILE A 338 8.73 19.20 0.14
N GLN A 339 8.86 20.53 0.01
CA GLN A 339 9.12 21.19 -1.26
C GLN A 339 10.45 20.74 -1.88
N SER A 340 11.44 20.33 -1.07
CA SER A 340 12.70 19.78 -1.58
C SER A 340 12.53 18.46 -2.36
N PHE A 341 11.56 17.61 -1.98
CA PHE A 341 11.20 16.39 -2.72
C PHE A 341 10.35 16.65 -3.96
N ILE A 342 9.60 17.76 -3.98
CA ILE A 342 8.63 18.12 -5.02
C ILE A 342 9.21 19.11 -6.04
N THR A 343 10.39 19.70 -5.78
CA THR A 343 10.97 20.72 -6.66
C THR A 343 11.24 20.12 -8.03
N GLU A 344 10.50 20.59 -9.04
CA GLU A 344 10.70 20.18 -10.43
C GLU A 344 12.13 20.49 -10.85
N ARG A 345 12.76 19.49 -11.47
CA ARG A 345 14.10 19.62 -12.01
C ARG A 345 14.11 20.69 -13.11
N GLY A 346 14.93 21.73 -12.93
CA GLY A 346 14.95 22.90 -13.81
C GLY A 346 15.75 22.73 -15.10
N ASP A 347 16.61 21.71 -15.18
CA ASP A 347 17.49 21.43 -16.31
C ASP A 347 16.91 20.35 -17.24
N LEU A 348 15.62 20.42 -17.57
CA LEU A 348 15.00 19.48 -18.51
C LEU A 348 15.56 19.62 -19.93
N ASP A 349 15.88 18.49 -20.56
CA ASP A 349 16.19 18.47 -21.98
C ASP A 349 14.94 18.49 -22.86
N PHE A 350 15.14 18.54 -24.18
CA PHE A 350 14.02 18.60 -25.12
C PHE A 350 13.06 17.42 -25.03
N THR A 351 13.56 16.20 -24.84
CA THR A 351 12.70 15.00 -24.75
C THR A 351 11.88 15.01 -23.48
N GLU A 352 12.45 15.52 -22.39
CA GLU A 352 11.80 15.67 -21.09
C GLU A 352 10.75 16.79 -21.11
N MET A 353 11.08 17.92 -21.75
CA MET A 353 10.12 19.00 -22.00
C MET A 353 8.95 18.52 -22.87
N LEU A 354 9.23 17.73 -23.91
CA LEU A 354 8.22 17.15 -24.78
C LEU A 354 7.27 16.24 -24.00
N TRP A 355 7.81 15.37 -23.15
CA TRP A 355 7.03 14.53 -22.24
C TRP A 355 6.11 15.37 -21.33
N CYS A 356 6.65 16.39 -20.66
CA CYS A 356 5.89 17.25 -19.76
C CYS A 356 4.72 17.97 -20.46
N ARG A 357 4.86 18.31 -21.74
CA ARG A 357 3.78 18.89 -22.55
C ARG A 357 2.77 17.83 -22.97
N MET A 358 3.24 16.74 -23.57
CA MET A 358 2.35 15.70 -24.11
C MET A 358 1.50 15.05 -23.02
N ARG A 359 2.06 14.72 -21.85
CA ARG A 359 1.31 14.04 -20.77
C ARG A 359 0.08 14.81 -20.28
N LYS A 360 0.10 16.15 -20.39
CA LYS A 360 -0.96 17.01 -19.85
C LYS A 360 -2.16 17.17 -20.77
N SER A 361 -2.00 16.84 -22.05
CA SER A 361 -2.91 17.22 -23.13
C SER A 361 -3.23 16.12 -24.12
N VAL A 362 -2.46 15.03 -24.16
CA VAL A 362 -2.74 13.89 -25.04
C VAL A 362 -3.95 13.14 -24.52
N SER A 363 -4.97 12.98 -25.37
CA SER A 363 -6.20 12.24 -25.08
C SER A 363 -6.49 11.13 -26.08
N SER A 364 -5.63 10.94 -27.09
CA SER A 364 -5.79 9.91 -28.10
C SER A 364 -4.46 9.42 -28.69
N TYR A 365 -4.47 8.22 -29.27
CA TYR A 365 -3.33 7.69 -30.04
C TYR A 365 -2.96 8.62 -31.20
N GLN A 366 -3.96 9.24 -31.84
CA GLN A 366 -3.71 10.13 -32.97
C GLN A 366 -2.97 11.40 -32.55
N ASP A 367 -3.19 11.91 -31.34
CA ASP A 367 -2.43 13.04 -30.80
C ASP A 367 -0.95 12.70 -30.66
N VAL A 368 -0.63 11.50 -30.17
CA VAL A 368 0.76 11.02 -30.05
C VAL A 368 1.42 10.94 -31.42
N VAL A 369 0.74 10.32 -32.41
CA VAL A 369 1.23 10.24 -33.80
C VAL A 369 1.46 11.62 -34.39
N ASN A 370 0.50 12.53 -34.22
CA ASN A 370 0.57 13.88 -34.73
C ASN A 370 1.72 14.67 -34.10
N CYS A 371 1.88 14.60 -32.78
CA CYS A 371 2.96 15.26 -32.05
C CYS A 371 4.34 14.76 -32.51
N PHE A 372 4.54 13.44 -32.58
CA PHE A 372 5.82 12.90 -33.06
C PHE A 372 6.06 13.18 -34.54
N SER A 373 5.02 13.20 -35.38
CA SER A 373 5.15 13.57 -36.79
C SER A 373 5.69 14.99 -36.94
N LEU A 374 5.16 15.94 -36.17
CA LEU A 374 5.63 17.32 -36.17
C LEU A 374 7.09 17.44 -35.70
N VAL A 375 7.45 16.77 -34.60
CA VAL A 375 8.83 16.77 -34.09
C VAL A 375 9.78 16.17 -35.12
N ILE A 376 9.46 15.01 -35.70
CA ILE A 376 10.31 14.33 -36.69
C ILE A 376 10.44 15.17 -37.96
N GLN A 377 9.38 15.82 -38.42
CA GLN A 377 9.44 16.74 -39.57
C GLN A 377 10.33 17.95 -39.29
N GLY A 378 10.18 18.58 -38.12
CA GLY A 378 11.02 19.70 -37.70
C GLY A 378 12.52 19.33 -37.63
N LEU A 379 12.83 18.12 -37.17
CA LEU A 379 14.20 17.59 -37.15
C LEU A 379 14.73 17.30 -38.57
N LYS A 380 13.93 16.69 -39.44
CA LYS A 380 14.32 16.39 -40.83
C LYS A 380 14.60 17.64 -41.66
N ASN A 381 13.80 18.68 -41.45
CA ASN A 381 13.94 19.95 -42.17
C ASN A 381 15.09 20.81 -41.61
N GLY A 382 15.76 20.37 -40.53
CA GLY A 382 16.81 21.15 -39.85
C GLY A 382 16.28 22.42 -39.16
N GLU A 383 14.96 22.49 -38.93
CA GLU A 383 14.31 23.65 -38.32
C GLU A 383 14.56 23.75 -36.81
N ALA A 384 14.94 22.64 -36.17
CA ALA A 384 15.23 22.56 -34.75
C ALA A 384 16.52 21.76 -34.49
N HIS A 385 17.38 22.31 -33.64
CA HIS A 385 18.57 21.65 -33.08
C HIS A 385 18.39 21.54 -31.56
N PRO A 386 17.48 20.69 -31.07
CA PRO A 386 17.21 20.57 -29.65
C PRO A 386 18.44 20.08 -28.91
N TRP A 387 18.57 20.37 -27.62
CA TRP A 387 19.62 19.78 -26.78
C TRP A 387 19.08 18.57 -26.01
N ILE A 388 19.90 17.53 -25.83
CA ILE A 388 19.57 16.29 -25.13
C ILE A 388 20.66 15.92 -24.11
N HIS A 389 20.28 15.31 -22.99
CA HIS A 389 21.25 14.80 -22.03
C HIS A 389 22.09 13.65 -22.62
N ARG A 390 23.33 13.53 -22.13
CA ARG A 390 24.18 12.38 -22.44
C ARG A 390 23.63 11.12 -21.76
N GLY A 391 23.61 10.01 -22.48
CA GLY A 391 23.18 8.71 -21.96
C GLY A 391 21.72 8.33 -22.26
N SER A 392 20.90 9.26 -22.78
CA SER A 392 19.53 8.93 -23.22
C SER A 392 19.56 7.96 -24.41
N ASN A 393 18.91 6.81 -24.27
CA ASN A 393 18.93 5.72 -25.26
C ASN A 393 17.56 5.52 -25.95
N SER A 394 16.59 6.39 -25.65
CA SER A 394 15.27 6.40 -26.29
C SER A 394 15.36 6.57 -27.81
N THR A 395 14.36 6.04 -28.50
CA THR A 395 14.26 6.09 -29.96
C THR A 395 14.32 7.54 -30.47
N LEU A 396 13.63 8.46 -29.80
CA LEU A 396 13.64 9.88 -30.16
C LEU A 396 15.03 10.52 -29.96
N SER A 397 15.72 10.20 -28.86
CA SER A 397 17.07 10.71 -28.61
C SER A 397 18.06 10.30 -29.70
N LYS A 398 17.98 9.05 -30.19
CA LYS A 398 18.79 8.57 -31.32
C LYS A 398 18.49 9.31 -32.62
N LEU A 399 17.21 9.59 -32.89
CA LEU A 399 16.81 10.36 -34.07
C LEU A 399 17.32 11.79 -34.04
N ILE A 400 17.31 12.44 -32.87
CA ILE A 400 17.88 13.78 -32.67
C ILE A 400 19.40 13.77 -32.91
N GLN A 401 20.11 12.74 -32.40
CA GLN A 401 21.55 12.61 -32.66
C GLN A 401 21.84 12.44 -34.15
N GLN A 402 21.06 11.60 -34.84
CA GLN A 402 21.19 11.39 -36.28
C GLN A 402 20.88 12.65 -37.09
N SER A 403 19.94 13.49 -36.66
CA SER A 403 19.61 14.72 -37.38
C SER A 403 20.77 15.72 -37.38
N TYR A 404 21.57 15.79 -36.31
CA TYR A 404 22.78 16.63 -36.31
C TYR A 404 23.82 16.22 -37.37
N HIS A 405 23.83 14.94 -37.74
CA HIS A 405 24.73 14.40 -38.77
C HIS A 405 24.10 14.39 -40.18
N GLY A 406 22.88 14.92 -40.33
CA GLY A 406 22.18 14.99 -41.62
C GLY A 406 21.69 13.64 -42.17
N SER A 407 21.74 12.57 -41.37
CA SER A 407 21.40 11.20 -41.80
C SER A 407 20.29 10.59 -40.94
N MET A 408 19.13 11.24 -40.88
CA MET A 408 18.00 10.79 -40.07
C MET A 408 17.27 9.63 -40.75
N GLN A 409 17.16 8.48 -40.07
CA GLN A 409 16.39 7.35 -40.58
C GLN A 409 14.90 7.66 -40.63
N SER A 410 14.19 7.10 -41.62
CA SER A 410 12.73 7.16 -41.68
C SER A 410 12.12 6.24 -40.63
N VAL A 411 11.45 6.80 -39.63
CA VAL A 411 10.69 6.03 -38.65
C VAL A 411 9.22 5.98 -39.06
N SER A 412 8.66 4.77 -39.10
CA SER A 412 7.22 4.56 -39.32
C SER A 412 6.48 4.71 -38.00
N LEU A 413 5.59 5.71 -37.90
CA LEU A 413 4.73 5.95 -36.74
C LEU A 413 3.45 5.10 -36.83
N THR A 414 3.62 3.79 -36.96
CA THR A 414 2.50 2.83 -37.11
C THR A 414 2.52 1.79 -35.99
N GLY A 415 1.36 1.19 -35.71
CA GLY A 415 1.22 0.19 -34.66
C GLY A 415 1.54 0.75 -33.27
N LEU A 416 2.31 0.01 -32.47
CA LEU A 416 2.66 0.40 -31.10
C LEU A 416 3.88 1.32 -30.99
N ALA A 417 4.53 1.66 -32.13
CA ALA A 417 5.76 2.44 -32.13
C ALA A 417 5.60 3.83 -31.46
N PRO A 418 4.53 4.62 -31.71
CA PRO A 418 4.37 5.93 -31.07
C PRO A 418 4.18 5.83 -29.55
N ILE A 419 3.41 4.84 -29.07
CA ILE A 419 3.22 4.60 -27.64
C ILE A 419 4.54 4.21 -26.98
N ARG A 420 5.33 3.34 -27.65
CA ARG A 420 6.66 2.95 -27.19
C ARG A 420 7.59 4.16 -27.07
N MET A 421 7.61 5.02 -28.09
CA MET A 421 8.42 6.24 -28.06
C MET A 421 8.04 7.17 -26.91
N LEU A 422 6.74 7.33 -26.65
CA LEU A 422 6.23 8.16 -25.55
C LEU A 422 6.60 7.55 -24.18
N LEU A 423 6.47 6.24 -24.02
CA LEU A 423 6.87 5.53 -22.81
C LEU A 423 8.38 5.66 -22.54
N GLU A 424 9.21 5.51 -23.57
CA GLU A 424 10.68 5.63 -23.46
C GLU A 424 11.10 7.01 -22.94
N ILE A 425 10.54 8.10 -23.47
CA ILE A 425 10.90 9.46 -23.02
C ILE A 425 10.39 9.76 -21.60
N GLY A 426 9.21 9.24 -21.23
CA GLY A 426 8.69 9.40 -19.87
C GLY A 426 9.48 8.62 -18.83
N LEU A 427 9.93 7.39 -19.16
CA LEU A 427 10.86 6.62 -18.33
C LEU A 427 12.19 7.36 -18.14
N ASP A 428 12.79 7.87 -19.23
CA ASP A 428 14.05 8.61 -19.17
C ASP A 428 13.93 9.87 -18.28
N LYS A 429 12.80 10.57 -18.34
CA LYS A 429 12.52 11.75 -17.50
C LYS A 429 12.34 11.35 -16.04
N MET A 430 11.41 10.45 -15.75
CA MET A 430 11.07 10.10 -14.36
C MET A 430 12.25 9.46 -13.62
N LYS A 431 13.06 8.62 -14.28
CA LYS A 431 14.27 8.07 -13.68
C LYS A 431 15.23 9.16 -13.21
N LYS A 432 15.46 10.18 -14.04
CA LYS A 432 16.32 11.32 -13.66
C LYS A 432 15.72 12.13 -12.53
N ASP A 433 14.40 12.27 -12.48
CA ASP A 433 13.73 12.97 -11.39
C ASP A 433 13.84 12.20 -10.07
N TYR A 434 13.66 10.88 -10.05
CA TYR A 434 13.89 10.10 -8.82
C TYR A 434 15.37 10.11 -8.43
N ILE A 435 16.30 10.03 -9.38
CA ILE A 435 17.74 10.19 -9.10
C ILE A 435 17.99 11.54 -8.43
N ASN A 436 17.46 12.63 -9.00
CA ASN A 436 17.59 13.96 -8.43
C ASN A 436 16.94 14.07 -7.04
N CYS A 437 15.80 13.40 -6.83
CA CYS A 437 15.10 13.38 -5.56
C CYS A 437 15.93 12.65 -4.48
N PHE A 438 16.32 11.40 -4.72
CA PHE A 438 17.01 10.59 -3.71
C PHE A 438 18.48 10.98 -3.53
N ILE A 439 19.21 11.26 -4.62
CA ILE A 439 20.62 11.68 -4.52
C ILE A 439 20.70 13.15 -4.11
N GLY A 440 19.84 14.02 -4.62
CA GLY A 440 19.85 15.45 -4.28
C GLY A 440 19.45 15.74 -2.82
N GLN A 441 18.74 14.82 -2.16
CA GLN A 441 18.47 14.86 -0.72
C GLN A 441 19.47 14.02 0.12
N ASP A 442 20.56 13.53 -0.49
CA ASP A 442 21.55 12.66 0.16
C ASP A 442 20.93 11.42 0.84
N LEU A 443 19.85 10.87 0.29
CA LEU A 443 19.14 9.70 0.82
C LEU A 443 19.61 8.38 0.22
N ALA A 444 20.18 8.42 -0.99
CA ALA A 444 20.75 7.25 -1.66
C ALA A 444 21.94 7.64 -2.54
N THR A 445 22.71 6.63 -2.94
CA THR A 445 23.75 6.77 -3.96
C THR A 445 23.29 6.12 -5.26
N PHE A 446 23.92 6.47 -6.39
CA PHE A 446 23.59 5.86 -7.68
C PHE A 446 23.68 4.33 -7.65
N ASN A 447 24.64 3.76 -6.90
CA ASN A 447 24.79 2.31 -6.77
C ASN A 447 23.55 1.63 -6.17
N TYR A 448 22.88 2.29 -5.22
CA TYR A 448 21.63 1.77 -4.64
C TYR A 448 20.45 1.93 -5.59
N LEU A 449 20.46 2.98 -6.43
CA LEU A 449 19.39 3.24 -7.39
C LEU A 449 19.53 2.44 -8.69
N ASP A 450 20.72 1.90 -9.01
CA ASP A 450 21.04 1.23 -10.28
C ASP A 450 20.02 0.16 -10.64
N TYR A 451 19.61 -0.66 -9.67
CA TYR A 451 18.57 -1.68 -9.86
C TYR A 451 17.28 -1.06 -10.45
N PHE A 452 16.83 0.08 -9.90
CA PHE A 452 15.58 0.73 -10.28
C PHE A 452 15.67 1.52 -11.59
N VAL A 453 16.83 2.11 -11.88
CA VAL A 453 17.00 3.01 -13.04
C VAL A 453 17.60 2.32 -14.26
N SER A 454 18.12 1.10 -14.11
CA SER A 454 18.73 0.34 -15.19
C SER A 454 17.84 0.21 -16.43
N THR A 455 18.45 0.34 -17.60
CA THR A 455 17.82 0.19 -18.91
C THR A 455 18.13 -1.16 -19.57
N SER A 456 18.77 -2.09 -18.86
CA SER A 456 19.15 -3.41 -19.41
C SER A 456 17.99 -4.39 -19.52
N VAL A 457 16.89 -4.12 -18.83
CA VAL A 457 15.66 -4.92 -18.81
C VAL A 457 14.61 -4.33 -19.76
N ASP A 458 13.55 -5.09 -20.04
CA ASP A 458 12.47 -4.62 -20.93
C ASP A 458 11.66 -3.47 -20.30
N LEU A 459 10.86 -2.79 -21.13
CA LEU A 459 10.13 -1.59 -20.71
C LEU A 459 9.10 -1.86 -19.60
N GLN A 460 8.48 -3.05 -19.57
CA GLN A 460 7.48 -3.37 -18.54
C GLN A 460 8.16 -3.51 -17.19
N GLU A 461 9.29 -4.22 -17.15
CA GLU A 461 10.08 -4.35 -15.93
C GLU A 461 10.65 -2.99 -15.48
N GLN A 462 11.08 -2.12 -16.41
CA GLN A 462 11.51 -0.76 -16.06
C GLN A 462 10.41 0.05 -15.38
N VAL A 463 9.18 0.00 -15.90
CA VAL A 463 8.02 0.68 -15.30
C VAL A 463 7.69 0.07 -13.93
N HIS A 464 7.73 -1.25 -13.79
CA HIS A 464 7.47 -1.93 -12.52
C HIS A 464 8.47 -1.54 -11.44
N ARG A 465 9.76 -1.44 -11.78
CA ARG A 465 10.80 -0.98 -10.86
C ARG A 465 10.62 0.48 -10.49
N LEU A 466 10.24 1.32 -11.44
CA LEU A 466 9.94 2.73 -11.18
C LEU A 466 8.76 2.89 -10.22
N LYS A 467 7.73 2.03 -10.34
CA LYS A 467 6.61 1.97 -9.40
C LYS A 467 7.07 1.64 -7.97
N LYS A 468 7.99 0.69 -7.81
CA LYS A 468 8.60 0.41 -6.49
C LYS A 468 9.34 1.63 -5.93
N LEU A 469 10.12 2.29 -6.78
CA LEU A 469 10.87 3.48 -6.38
C LEU A 469 9.96 4.64 -5.99
N HIS A 470 8.84 4.83 -6.68
CA HIS A 470 7.81 5.80 -6.30
C HIS A 470 7.18 5.46 -4.96
N HIS A 471 6.84 4.20 -4.72
CA HIS A 471 6.25 3.78 -3.45
C HIS A 471 7.21 4.02 -2.28
N MET A 472 8.52 3.81 -2.47
CA MET A 472 9.54 4.20 -1.49
C MET A 472 9.53 5.73 -1.26
N LEU A 473 9.42 6.54 -2.31
CA LEU A 473 9.33 7.99 -2.19
C LEU A 473 8.10 8.41 -1.37
N GLU A 474 6.93 7.80 -1.60
CA GLU A 474 5.72 8.07 -0.83
C GLU A 474 5.92 7.76 0.65
N VAL A 475 6.53 6.62 0.99
CA VAL A 475 6.86 6.25 2.38
C VAL A 475 7.77 7.29 3.03
N VAL A 476 8.87 7.66 2.36
CA VAL A 476 9.84 8.63 2.87
C VAL A 476 9.21 10.00 3.07
N VAL A 477 8.44 10.48 2.09
CA VAL A 477 7.82 11.81 2.13
C VAL A 477 6.70 11.87 3.17
N ILE A 478 5.88 10.82 3.31
CA ILE A 478 4.86 10.75 4.37
C ILE A 478 5.54 10.77 5.74
N CYS A 479 6.60 9.99 5.94
CA CYS A 479 7.33 9.99 7.20
C CYS A 479 7.96 11.36 7.49
N ASN A 480 8.56 12.01 6.49
CA ASN A 480 9.11 13.34 6.64
C ASN A 480 8.01 14.38 6.97
N ALA A 481 6.90 14.37 6.23
CA ALA A 481 5.82 15.34 6.35
C ALA A 481 5.08 15.24 7.69
N PHE A 482 4.75 14.03 8.14
CA PHE A 482 3.90 13.82 9.32
C PHE A 482 4.67 13.56 10.61
N LEU A 483 5.88 13.02 10.53
CA LEU A 483 6.70 12.72 11.70
C LEU A 483 7.86 13.70 11.89
N SER A 484 8.12 14.57 10.89
CA SER A 484 9.26 15.49 10.91
C SER A 484 10.58 14.76 11.16
N LEU A 485 10.75 13.56 10.58
CA LEU A 485 11.98 12.79 10.74
C LEU A 485 13.16 13.57 10.15
N GLY A 486 14.21 13.75 10.96
CA GLY A 486 15.48 14.27 10.47
C GLY A 486 16.15 13.31 9.47
N HIS A 487 17.13 13.84 8.71
CA HIS A 487 17.90 13.08 7.73
C HIS A 487 18.51 11.79 8.31
N GLU A 488 18.97 11.86 9.57
CA GLU A 488 19.49 10.73 10.35
C GLU A 488 18.57 9.51 10.44
N ASN A 489 17.25 9.72 10.36
CA ASN A 489 16.25 8.65 10.37
C ASN A 489 15.68 8.37 8.97
N LEU A 490 15.62 9.38 8.09
CA LEU A 490 15.15 9.21 6.71
C LEU A 490 16.13 8.40 5.86
N PHE A 491 17.44 8.62 6.02
CA PHE A 491 18.46 7.85 5.32
C PHE A 491 18.36 6.35 5.58
N PRO A 492 18.40 5.85 6.85
CA PRO A 492 18.28 4.42 7.11
C PRO A 492 16.89 3.86 6.79
N LEU A 493 15.83 4.68 6.80
CA LEU A 493 14.51 4.26 6.31
C LEU A 493 14.50 4.03 4.79
N THR A 494 15.33 4.76 4.05
CA THR A 494 15.43 4.68 2.59
C THR A 494 16.30 3.50 2.13
N GLN A 495 17.29 3.09 2.95
CA GLN A 495 18.13 1.91 2.71
C GLN A 495 17.36 0.61 2.93
#